data_AF-A0A7X3P2V3-F1
#
_entry.id   AF-A0A7X3P2V3-F1
#
_cell.length_a   1.000
_cell.length_b   1.000
_cell.length_c   1.000
_cell.angle_alpha   90.00
_cell.angle_beta   90.00
_cell.angle_gamma   90.00
#
_symmetry.space_group_name_H-M   'P 1'
#
loop_
_entity.id
_entity.type
_entity.pdbx_description
1 polymer ?
#
loop_
_entity_poly.entity_id
_entity_poly.type
_entity_poly.pdbx_seq_one_letter_code
_entity_poly.pdbx_strand_id
1 'polypeptide(L)'
;MKLKSFVFIVAIATLIVGVSACERVSPIVQPTTPDTQDKRQEISVGIVLPLTGHVAPTGQLMKRGFALAIDEINTADVSKVGLKFIFEDGMGTPEGAVKAFNKLIHTEKVTAILGPSTSSATQAAFPIAQENEIVALSPTAGASGLTEIGDFVFRLPGTTQVAIATGIKATQAKLGYQQVATLYDDADLFSTDQDRTLRAVFAANGIEAFTPETFQTGDTDFLSQLTRIKALNPDAIFVSALPPEKPGILIQAHRLGITVPIIISSLTDLEIEAAGPAAEGAITFISWLTTDDTPGNHAFVQNYSEMFGEEPNGFAAVSYASVYILAAAITNAHSTDSTAIRDALADIRDFDTILGKFSFNANGDGVYDQKALIVKDGVLQPFE
;
A
#
# COMPACT_ATOMS: atom_id res chain seq x y z
N MET A 1 7.79 75.00 59.63
CA MET A 1 6.89 75.95 58.94
C MET A 1 6.61 75.40 57.53
N LYS A 2 5.34 75.11 57.22
CA LYS A 2 4.74 74.78 55.90
C LYS A 2 5.13 73.47 55.18
N LEU A 3 4.27 72.47 55.39
CA LEU A 3 3.53 71.63 54.42
C LEU A 3 3.91 71.72 52.92
N LYS A 4 4.07 70.57 52.26
CA LYS A 4 3.35 70.20 51.02
C LYS A 4 3.58 68.73 50.65
N SER A 5 2.47 68.01 50.55
CA SER A 5 2.34 66.63 50.05
C SER A 5 2.62 66.56 48.54
N PHE A 6 3.19 65.46 48.07
CA PHE A 6 3.02 65.00 46.69
C PHE A 6 2.96 63.47 46.66
N VAL A 7 1.85 62.97 46.12
CA VAL A 7 1.52 61.57 45.87
C VAL A 7 2.21 61.15 44.58
N PHE A 8 2.89 60.01 44.55
CA PHE A 8 3.37 59.39 43.32
C PHE A 8 2.79 57.96 43.23
N ILE A 9 2.02 57.73 42.17
CA ILE A 9 1.35 56.49 41.83
C ILE A 9 2.40 55.54 41.21
N VAL A 10 2.52 54.34 41.75
CA VAL A 10 3.35 53.25 41.21
C VAL A 10 2.49 52.44 40.24
N ALA A 11 2.84 52.46 38.95
CA ALA A 11 2.29 51.55 37.95
C ALA A 11 3.12 50.25 37.94
N ILE A 12 2.49 49.14 38.30
CA ILE A 12 3.08 47.80 38.26
C ILE A 12 2.86 47.24 36.84
N ALA A 13 3.95 46.97 36.13
CA ALA A 13 3.93 46.26 34.86
C ALA A 13 3.91 44.73 35.11
N THR A 14 2.83 44.07 34.74
CA THR A 14 2.71 42.60 34.73
C THR A 14 3.26 42.05 33.42
N LEU A 15 4.35 41.28 33.52
CA LEU A 15 4.96 40.54 32.41
C LEU A 15 4.17 39.24 32.20
N ILE A 16 3.42 39.14 31.10
CA ILE A 16 2.76 37.91 30.66
C ILE A 16 3.78 37.08 29.88
N VAL A 17 4.20 35.95 30.44
CA VAL A 17 4.98 34.92 29.74
C VAL A 17 3.99 34.08 28.93
N GLY A 18 3.91 34.35 27.63
CA GLY A 18 3.18 33.52 26.68
C GLY A 18 3.95 32.23 26.41
N VAL A 19 3.31 31.10 26.68
CA VAL A 19 3.77 29.76 26.28
C VAL A 19 3.47 29.60 24.79
N SER A 20 4.50 29.59 23.95
CA SER A 20 4.37 29.29 22.51
C SER A 20 4.06 27.80 22.33
N ALA A 21 2.91 27.54 21.70
CA ALA A 21 2.45 26.22 21.29
C ALA A 21 2.80 25.96 19.82
N CYS A 22 3.21 24.72 19.54
CA CYS A 22 3.19 24.01 18.24
C CYS A 22 3.79 24.73 17.01
N GLU A 23 5.08 24.53 16.77
CA GLU A 23 5.61 24.56 15.41
C GLU A 23 5.26 23.22 14.73
N ARG A 24 4.20 23.23 13.91
CA ARG A 24 3.98 22.19 12.89
C ARG A 24 5.06 22.37 11.81
N VAL A 25 5.71 21.27 11.44
CA VAL A 25 6.69 21.18 10.34
C VAL A 25 6.06 21.74 9.05
N SER A 26 6.80 22.57 8.34
CA SER A 26 6.32 23.29 7.16
C SER A 26 5.97 22.32 6.00
N PRO A 27 4.86 22.54 5.27
CA PRO A 27 4.54 21.77 4.07
C PRO A 27 5.54 22.05 2.94
N ILE A 28 5.73 21.07 2.05
CA ILE A 28 6.67 21.07 0.90
C ILE A 28 6.35 22.17 -0.14
N VAL A 29 5.19 22.84 -0.03
CA VAL A 29 4.77 23.92 -0.93
C VAL A 29 4.29 25.13 -0.11
N GLN A 30 4.85 26.31 -0.39
CA GLN A 30 4.40 27.56 0.22
C GLN A 30 3.07 28.02 -0.39
N PRO A 31 2.06 28.36 0.43
CA PRO A 31 0.79 28.89 -0.08
C PRO A 31 0.97 30.35 -0.53
N THR A 32 0.66 30.63 -1.79
CA THR A 32 0.36 32.01 -2.23
C THR A 32 -1.09 32.34 -1.89
N THR A 33 -1.30 33.50 -1.26
CA THR A 33 -2.60 34.01 -0.79
C THR A 33 -3.70 33.96 -1.87
N PRO A 34 -4.91 33.46 -1.59
CA PRO A 34 -5.99 33.46 -2.57
C PRO A 34 -6.82 34.76 -2.50
N ASP A 35 -6.92 35.47 -3.62
CA ASP A 35 -7.98 36.45 -3.87
C ASP A 35 -8.80 35.99 -5.08
N THR A 36 -9.86 35.24 -4.79
CA THR A 36 -11.19 35.19 -5.44
C THR A 36 -11.82 33.82 -5.20
N GLN A 37 -13.08 33.86 -4.77
CA GLN A 37 -13.93 32.69 -4.51
C GLN A 37 -14.39 32.11 -5.86
N ASP A 38 -13.45 31.54 -6.61
CA ASP A 38 -13.79 30.78 -7.81
C ASP A 38 -14.46 29.47 -7.35
N LYS A 39 -15.59 29.10 -7.96
CA LYS A 39 -16.25 27.84 -7.66
C LYS A 39 -15.33 26.72 -8.15
N ARG A 40 -14.41 26.26 -7.31
CA ARG A 40 -13.56 25.10 -7.58
C ARG A 40 -14.45 23.98 -8.08
N GLN A 41 -14.20 23.53 -9.31
CA GLN A 41 -14.89 22.38 -9.86
C GLN A 41 -14.54 21.17 -9.00
N GLU A 42 -15.54 20.56 -8.38
CA GLU A 42 -15.37 19.41 -7.49
C GLU A 42 -15.28 18.13 -8.33
N ILE A 43 -14.21 17.36 -8.15
CA ILE A 43 -14.02 16.06 -8.79
C ILE A 43 -14.41 14.98 -7.79
N SER A 44 -15.36 14.12 -8.18
CA SER A 44 -15.74 12.96 -7.37
C SER A 44 -14.83 11.78 -7.70
N VAL A 45 -14.19 11.22 -6.68
CA VAL A 45 -13.30 10.05 -6.75
C VAL A 45 -13.92 8.91 -5.95
N GLY A 46 -14.11 7.77 -6.59
CA GLY A 46 -14.54 6.55 -5.91
C GLY A 46 -13.37 5.87 -5.19
N ILE A 47 -13.64 5.24 -4.06
CA ILE A 47 -12.68 4.36 -3.36
C ILE A 47 -13.37 3.02 -3.12
N VAL A 48 -12.82 1.93 -3.66
CA VAL A 48 -13.35 0.58 -3.48
C VAL A 48 -12.39 -0.22 -2.61
N LEU A 49 -12.86 -0.59 -1.42
CA LEU A 49 -12.09 -1.33 -0.42
C LEU A 49 -12.83 -2.58 0.05
N PRO A 50 -12.12 -3.62 0.52
CA PRO A 50 -12.74 -4.73 1.22
C PRO A 50 -13.04 -4.30 2.65
N LEU A 51 -14.16 -3.62 2.89
CA LEU A 51 -14.51 -3.15 4.24
C LEU A 51 -15.17 -4.25 5.06
N THR A 52 -15.74 -5.25 4.38
CA THR A 52 -16.21 -6.51 4.94
C THR A 52 -15.58 -7.70 4.21
N GLY A 53 -15.85 -8.91 4.69
CA GLY A 53 -15.34 -10.14 4.10
C GLY A 53 -13.98 -10.58 4.63
N HIS A 54 -13.35 -11.51 3.91
CA HIS A 54 -12.18 -12.26 4.36
C HIS A 54 -10.95 -11.37 4.61
N VAL A 55 -10.74 -10.37 3.75
CA VAL A 55 -9.60 -9.42 3.85
C VAL A 55 -10.01 -8.06 4.45
N ALA A 56 -11.10 -8.02 5.23
CA ALA A 56 -11.59 -6.79 5.87
C ALA A 56 -10.55 -6.07 6.75
N PRO A 57 -9.71 -6.77 7.55
CA PRO A 57 -8.68 -6.11 8.35
C PRO A 57 -7.73 -5.25 7.49
N THR A 58 -7.30 -5.77 6.33
CA THR A 58 -6.48 -5.03 5.37
C THR A 58 -7.22 -3.80 4.83
N GLY A 59 -8.50 -3.94 4.48
CA GLY A 59 -9.30 -2.82 3.99
C GLY A 59 -9.47 -1.69 5.00
N GLN A 60 -9.51 -1.98 6.30
CA GLN A 60 -9.56 -0.93 7.33
C GLN A 60 -8.25 -0.13 7.41
N LEU A 61 -7.09 -0.80 7.27
CA LEU A 61 -5.78 -0.14 7.25
C LEU A 61 -5.65 0.76 6.01
N MET A 62 -6.06 0.25 4.84
CA MET A 62 -6.11 1.04 3.61
C MET A 62 -7.02 2.26 3.76
N LYS A 63 -8.21 2.09 4.36
CA LYS A 63 -9.17 3.18 4.61
C LYS A 63 -8.56 4.30 5.45
N ARG A 64 -7.75 3.96 6.46
CA ARG A 64 -7.03 4.94 7.30
C ARG A 64 -5.98 5.71 6.49
N GLY A 65 -5.20 5.01 5.66
CA GLY A 65 -4.24 5.65 4.74
C GLY A 65 -4.91 6.62 3.75
N PHE A 66 -6.04 6.21 3.16
CA PHE A 66 -6.87 7.08 2.33
C PHE A 66 -7.37 8.29 3.13
N ALA A 67 -7.97 8.08 4.30
CA ALA A 67 -8.56 9.14 5.10
C ALA A 67 -7.54 10.24 5.48
N LEU A 68 -6.32 9.84 5.87
CA LEU A 68 -5.25 10.81 6.18
C LEU A 68 -4.87 11.64 4.95
N ALA A 69 -4.62 11.00 3.80
CA ALA A 69 -4.25 11.73 2.59
C ALA A 69 -5.35 12.69 2.13
N ILE A 70 -6.62 12.26 2.26
CA ILE A 70 -7.79 13.08 1.92
C ILE A 70 -7.88 14.31 2.83
N ASP A 71 -7.67 14.15 4.14
CA ASP A 71 -7.68 15.25 5.11
C ASP A 71 -6.57 16.27 4.81
N GLU A 72 -5.37 15.78 4.52
CA GLU A 72 -4.21 16.63 4.21
C GLU A 72 -4.39 17.40 2.88
N ILE A 73 -4.80 16.72 1.80
CA ILE A 73 -4.97 17.36 0.48
C ILE A 73 -6.07 18.42 0.52
N ASN A 74 -7.19 18.15 1.20
CA ASN A 74 -8.29 19.10 1.32
C ASN A 74 -7.97 20.27 2.27
N THR A 75 -7.07 20.09 3.24
CA THR A 75 -6.63 21.16 4.15
C THR A 75 -5.54 22.03 3.53
N ALA A 76 -4.58 21.44 2.82
CA ALA A 76 -3.41 22.13 2.29
C ALA A 76 -3.63 22.78 0.90
N ASP A 77 -4.83 22.69 0.33
CA ASP A 77 -5.16 23.23 -1.01
C ASP A 77 -4.17 22.76 -2.09
N VAL A 78 -3.73 21.50 -1.99
CA VAL A 78 -2.65 20.95 -2.82
C VAL A 78 -3.11 20.79 -4.27
N SER A 79 -4.36 20.41 -4.47
CA SER A 79 -5.00 20.43 -5.78
C SER A 79 -5.75 21.74 -5.96
N LYS A 80 -5.54 22.44 -7.08
CA LYS A 80 -6.33 23.63 -7.46
C LYS A 80 -7.83 23.31 -7.72
N VAL A 81 -8.26 22.08 -7.46
CA VAL A 81 -9.60 21.53 -7.58
C VAL A 81 -10.01 20.88 -6.25
N GLY A 82 -11.31 20.89 -5.93
CA GLY A 82 -11.82 20.19 -4.74
C GLY A 82 -11.97 18.70 -5.03
N LEU A 83 -11.47 17.82 -4.16
CA LEU A 83 -11.63 16.38 -4.31
C LEU A 83 -12.64 15.83 -3.30
N LYS A 84 -13.70 15.20 -3.81
CA LYS A 84 -14.72 14.52 -3.01
C LYS A 84 -14.56 13.02 -3.15
N PHE A 85 -14.35 12.33 -2.04
CA PHE A 85 -14.14 10.89 -2.04
C PHE A 85 -15.39 10.13 -1.61
N ILE A 86 -15.72 9.06 -2.33
CA ILE A 86 -16.90 8.21 -2.09
C ILE A 86 -16.43 6.78 -1.87
N PHE A 87 -16.59 6.26 -0.65
CA PHE A 87 -16.19 4.90 -0.30
C PHE A 87 -17.29 3.89 -0.60
N GLU A 88 -16.93 2.80 -1.27
CA GLU A 88 -17.77 1.62 -1.47
C GLU A 88 -17.08 0.37 -0.92
N ASP A 89 -17.89 -0.53 -0.36
CA ASP A 89 -17.43 -1.85 0.06
C ASP A 89 -17.47 -2.83 -1.10
N GLY A 90 -16.28 -3.24 -1.55
CA GLY A 90 -16.09 -4.29 -2.56
C GLY A 90 -16.02 -5.69 -1.96
N MET A 91 -16.11 -5.84 -0.63
CA MET A 91 -16.11 -7.12 0.12
C MET A 91 -14.86 -8.00 -0.05
N GLY A 92 -13.88 -7.54 -0.84
CA GLY A 92 -12.72 -8.34 -1.25
C GLY A 92 -13.02 -9.38 -2.32
N THR A 93 -14.19 -9.32 -2.98
CA THR A 93 -14.62 -10.30 -3.99
C THR A 93 -14.81 -9.69 -5.38
N PRO A 94 -14.73 -10.49 -6.46
CA PRO A 94 -15.05 -10.05 -7.81
C PRO A 94 -16.44 -9.43 -7.93
N GLU A 95 -17.48 -10.07 -7.38
CA GLU A 95 -18.87 -9.62 -7.48
C GLU A 95 -19.10 -8.31 -6.72
N GLY A 96 -18.49 -8.19 -5.53
CA GLY A 96 -18.58 -6.97 -4.72
C GLY A 96 -17.92 -5.79 -5.42
N ALA A 97 -16.73 -5.99 -6.00
CA ALA A 97 -16.03 -4.96 -6.75
C ALA A 97 -16.79 -4.53 -8.02
N VAL A 98 -17.32 -5.47 -8.80
CA VAL A 98 -18.17 -5.18 -9.97
C VAL A 98 -19.38 -4.33 -9.56
N LYS A 99 -20.06 -4.69 -8.47
CA LYS A 99 -21.21 -3.93 -7.97
C LYS A 99 -20.81 -2.51 -7.54
N ALA A 100 -19.69 -2.37 -6.81
CA ALA A 100 -19.17 -1.08 -6.37
C ALA A 100 -18.80 -0.18 -7.56
N PHE A 101 -18.10 -0.72 -8.56
CA PHE A 101 -17.72 0.02 -9.78
C PHE A 101 -18.94 0.51 -10.55
N ASN A 102 -19.91 -0.38 -10.79
CA ASN A 102 -21.16 0.02 -11.45
C ASN A 102 -21.89 1.15 -10.72
N LYS A 103 -21.95 1.10 -9.39
CA LYS A 103 -22.57 2.17 -8.59
C LYS A 103 -21.79 3.47 -8.72
N LEU A 104 -20.46 3.43 -8.54
CA LEU A 104 -19.61 4.62 -8.62
C LEU A 104 -19.71 5.30 -9.99
N ILE A 105 -19.67 4.52 -11.08
CA ILE A 105 -19.70 5.04 -12.45
C ILE A 105 -21.11 5.48 -12.83
N HIS A 106 -22.13 4.64 -12.63
CA HIS A 106 -23.46 4.90 -13.19
C HIS A 106 -24.38 5.69 -12.27
N THR A 107 -24.16 5.67 -10.96
CA THR A 107 -24.97 6.40 -9.97
C THR A 107 -24.24 7.63 -9.45
N GLU A 108 -23.03 7.44 -8.92
CA GLU A 108 -22.27 8.52 -8.26
C GLU A 108 -21.53 9.43 -9.26
N LYS A 109 -21.40 8.99 -10.52
CA LYS A 109 -20.77 9.76 -11.62
C LYS A 109 -19.35 10.22 -11.29
N VAL A 110 -18.55 9.33 -10.70
CA VAL A 110 -17.15 9.61 -10.38
C VAL A 110 -16.30 9.75 -11.65
N THR A 111 -15.23 10.54 -11.56
CA THR A 111 -14.26 10.75 -12.66
C THR A 111 -13.11 9.76 -12.61
N ALA A 112 -12.78 9.27 -11.41
CA ALA A 112 -11.71 8.30 -11.17
C ALA A 112 -12.08 7.37 -10.01
N ILE A 113 -11.45 6.19 -9.95
CA ILE A 113 -11.63 5.20 -8.90
C ILE A 113 -10.27 4.75 -8.37
N LEU A 114 -10.09 4.75 -7.05
CA LEU A 114 -8.97 4.10 -6.37
C LEU A 114 -9.44 2.75 -5.81
N GLY A 115 -8.72 1.69 -6.12
CA GLY A 115 -9.11 0.30 -5.85
C GLY A 115 -9.59 -0.44 -7.11
N PRO A 116 -9.98 -1.72 -7.00
CA PRO A 116 -10.05 -2.53 -5.79
C PRO A 116 -8.66 -2.91 -5.25
N SER A 117 -8.61 -3.55 -4.07
CA SER A 117 -7.33 -3.95 -3.46
C SER A 117 -6.81 -5.31 -3.93
N THR A 118 -7.67 -6.31 -4.15
CA THR A 118 -7.25 -7.66 -4.53
C THR A 118 -7.13 -7.82 -6.03
N SER A 119 -6.21 -8.66 -6.50
CA SER A 119 -6.03 -8.94 -7.92
C SER A 119 -7.29 -9.55 -8.56
N SER A 120 -7.94 -10.49 -7.89
CA SER A 120 -9.19 -11.12 -8.38
C SER A 120 -10.31 -10.09 -8.56
N ALA A 121 -10.49 -9.18 -7.59
CA ALA A 121 -11.46 -8.10 -7.69
C ALA A 121 -11.11 -7.11 -8.81
N THR A 122 -9.82 -6.79 -8.92
CA THR A 122 -9.30 -5.87 -9.95
C THR A 122 -9.54 -6.41 -11.35
N GLN A 123 -9.22 -7.68 -11.59
CA GLN A 123 -9.42 -8.34 -12.90
C GLN A 123 -10.90 -8.31 -13.33
N ALA A 124 -11.84 -8.40 -12.38
CA ALA A 124 -13.26 -8.35 -12.68
C ALA A 124 -13.81 -6.93 -12.87
N ALA A 125 -13.28 -5.94 -12.13
CA ALA A 125 -13.84 -4.59 -12.08
C ALA A 125 -13.21 -3.61 -13.08
N PHE A 126 -11.91 -3.75 -13.37
CA PHE A 126 -11.18 -2.88 -14.28
C PHE A 126 -11.73 -2.81 -15.71
N PRO A 127 -12.24 -3.91 -16.32
CA PRO A 127 -12.88 -3.84 -17.63
C PRO A 127 -14.07 -2.85 -17.66
N ILE A 128 -14.81 -2.73 -16.56
CA ILE A 128 -15.94 -1.78 -16.46
C ILE A 128 -15.45 -0.34 -16.49
N ALA A 129 -14.37 -0.04 -15.77
CA ALA A 129 -13.77 1.29 -15.79
C ALA A 129 -13.22 1.63 -17.18
N GLN A 130 -12.52 0.68 -17.81
CA GLN A 130 -11.99 0.80 -19.18
C GLN A 130 -13.11 1.05 -20.21
N GLU A 131 -14.18 0.26 -20.19
CA GLU A 131 -15.32 0.39 -21.12
C GLU A 131 -16.05 1.73 -20.99
N ASN A 132 -15.98 2.37 -19.82
CA ASN A 132 -16.61 3.65 -19.53
C ASN A 132 -15.64 4.83 -19.59
N GLU A 133 -14.39 4.61 -20.00
CA GLU A 133 -13.34 5.64 -20.06
C GLU A 133 -13.16 6.36 -18.70
N ILE A 134 -13.22 5.59 -17.61
CA ILE A 134 -13.00 6.07 -16.24
C ILE A 134 -11.64 5.56 -15.75
N VAL A 135 -10.78 6.49 -15.34
CA VAL A 135 -9.51 6.15 -14.70
C VAL A 135 -9.73 5.28 -13.46
N ALA A 136 -9.09 4.11 -13.40
CA ALA A 136 -9.04 3.28 -12.21
C ALA A 136 -7.61 2.93 -11.82
N LEU A 137 -7.26 3.05 -10.54
CA LEU A 137 -5.92 2.77 -10.03
C LEU A 137 -6.00 1.85 -8.81
N SER A 138 -5.44 0.64 -8.91
CA SER A 138 -5.35 -0.27 -7.76
C SER A 138 -4.09 0.03 -6.92
N PRO A 139 -4.22 0.28 -5.60
CA PRO A 139 -3.04 0.52 -4.76
C PRO A 139 -2.21 -0.73 -4.47
N THR A 140 -2.74 -1.93 -4.69
CA THR A 140 -2.16 -3.18 -4.16
C THR A 140 -2.23 -4.40 -5.09
N ALA A 141 -3.00 -4.37 -6.18
CA ALA A 141 -3.19 -5.54 -7.03
C ALA A 141 -1.94 -5.87 -7.87
N GLY A 142 -1.26 -6.97 -7.52
CA GLY A 142 0.04 -7.36 -8.10
C GLY A 142 -0.02 -8.37 -9.24
N ALA A 143 -1.16 -9.01 -9.53
CA ALA A 143 -1.21 -10.06 -10.55
C ALA A 143 -0.84 -9.53 -11.95
N SER A 144 -0.20 -10.38 -12.75
CA SER A 144 0.21 -10.08 -14.11
C SER A 144 -1.02 -9.84 -15.02
N GLY A 145 -0.87 -8.99 -16.03
CA GLY A 145 -1.91 -8.70 -17.04
C GLY A 145 -3.02 -7.73 -16.62
N LEU A 146 -3.06 -7.25 -15.37
CA LEU A 146 -4.12 -6.33 -14.92
C LEU A 146 -4.13 -4.98 -15.66
N THR A 147 -2.96 -4.52 -16.09
CA THR A 147 -2.77 -3.30 -16.87
C THR A 147 -2.85 -3.52 -18.38
N GLU A 148 -2.91 -4.77 -18.84
CA GLU A 148 -3.15 -5.11 -20.25
C GLU A 148 -4.64 -5.00 -20.61
N ILE A 149 -5.52 -4.75 -19.62
CA ILE A 149 -6.95 -4.53 -19.81
C ILE A 149 -7.21 -3.28 -20.65
N GLY A 150 -6.40 -2.23 -20.49
CA GLY A 150 -6.47 -1.02 -21.30
C GLY A 150 -5.75 0.18 -20.67
N ASP A 151 -5.89 1.31 -21.34
CA ASP A 151 -5.14 2.55 -21.04
C ASP A 151 -5.74 3.40 -19.91
N PHE A 152 -6.99 3.16 -19.50
CA PHE A 152 -7.62 3.84 -18.36
C PHE A 152 -7.33 3.18 -17.01
N VAL A 153 -6.60 2.06 -17.00
CA VAL A 153 -6.35 1.31 -15.77
C VAL A 153 -4.88 1.30 -15.40
N PHE A 154 -4.63 1.54 -14.11
CA PHE A 154 -3.30 1.68 -13.54
C PHE A 154 -3.19 0.83 -12.28
N ARG A 155 -1.96 0.56 -11.86
CA ARG A 155 -1.71 0.02 -10.53
C ARG A 155 -0.47 0.64 -9.91
N LEU A 156 -0.54 0.88 -8.62
CA LEU A 156 0.59 1.36 -7.86
C LEU A 156 1.72 0.32 -7.78
N PRO A 157 1.49 -0.97 -7.43
CA PRO A 157 2.58 -1.93 -7.39
C PRO A 157 3.11 -2.21 -8.79
N GLY A 158 4.42 -2.45 -8.89
CA GLY A 158 5.03 -3.03 -10.08
C GLY A 158 4.58 -4.47 -10.30
N THR A 159 4.96 -5.05 -11.44
CA THR A 159 4.64 -6.45 -11.74
C THR A 159 5.26 -7.38 -10.69
N THR A 160 4.51 -8.41 -10.29
CA THR A 160 5.02 -9.53 -9.47
C THR A 160 6.33 -10.11 -10.03
N GLN A 161 6.50 -10.10 -11.36
CA GLN A 161 7.71 -10.55 -12.05
C GLN A 161 8.96 -9.75 -11.67
N VAL A 162 8.90 -8.41 -11.66
CA VAL A 162 10.05 -7.56 -11.33
C VAL A 162 10.44 -7.73 -9.87
N ALA A 163 9.45 -7.75 -8.98
CA ALA A 163 9.67 -7.92 -7.54
C ALA A 163 10.29 -9.29 -7.22
N ILE A 164 9.73 -10.37 -7.77
CA ILE A 164 10.23 -11.73 -7.58
C ILE A 164 11.64 -11.90 -8.13
N ALA A 165 11.90 -11.44 -9.36
CA ALA A 165 13.22 -11.63 -9.98
C ALA A 165 14.32 -10.93 -9.19
N THR A 166 14.03 -9.72 -8.72
CA THR A 166 14.94 -8.95 -7.85
C THR A 166 15.13 -9.65 -6.52
N GLY A 167 14.04 -10.12 -5.91
CA GLY A 167 14.05 -10.80 -4.63
C GLY A 167 14.84 -12.11 -4.65
N ILE A 168 14.57 -12.99 -5.62
CA ILE A 168 15.28 -14.26 -5.81
C ILE A 168 16.76 -14.01 -6.02
N LYS A 169 17.13 -13.03 -6.86
CA LYS A 169 18.54 -12.70 -7.07
C LYS A 169 19.22 -12.25 -5.77
N ALA A 170 18.53 -11.46 -4.94
CA ALA A 170 19.06 -10.97 -3.67
C ALA A 170 19.21 -12.09 -2.62
N THR A 171 18.29 -13.06 -2.59
CA THR A 171 18.27 -14.11 -1.57
C THR A 171 19.05 -15.36 -1.97
N GLN A 172 18.95 -15.81 -3.22
CA GLN A 172 19.63 -17.03 -3.69
C GLN A 172 21.15 -16.93 -3.51
N ALA A 173 21.75 -15.77 -3.84
CA ALA A 173 23.19 -15.58 -3.73
C ALA A 173 23.70 -15.72 -2.28
N LYS A 174 22.89 -15.38 -1.28
CA LYS A 174 23.26 -15.43 0.15
C LYS A 174 22.88 -16.74 0.81
N LEU A 175 21.71 -17.28 0.47
CA LEU A 175 21.15 -18.48 1.09
C LEU A 175 21.59 -19.77 0.37
N GLY A 176 22.00 -19.68 -0.89
CA GLY A 176 22.52 -20.81 -1.67
C GLY A 176 21.48 -21.88 -2.00
N TYR A 177 20.18 -21.59 -1.89
CA TYR A 177 19.14 -22.58 -2.18
C TYR A 177 19.15 -23.01 -3.65
N GLN A 178 19.01 -24.32 -3.87
CA GLN A 178 18.96 -24.95 -5.19
C GLN A 178 17.67 -25.72 -5.40
N GLN A 179 17.11 -26.29 -4.34
CA GLN A 179 15.84 -27.01 -4.35
C GLN A 179 14.84 -26.33 -3.42
N VAL A 180 13.71 -25.90 -3.93
CA VAL A 180 12.73 -25.12 -3.16
C VAL A 180 11.34 -25.73 -3.23
N ALA A 181 10.57 -25.56 -2.16
CA ALA A 181 9.15 -25.89 -2.11
C ALA A 181 8.31 -24.61 -2.16
N THR A 182 7.11 -24.71 -2.73
CA THR A 182 6.15 -23.60 -2.74
C THR A 182 4.83 -24.02 -2.08
N LEU A 183 4.21 -23.06 -1.39
CA LEU A 183 2.87 -23.16 -0.81
C LEU A 183 2.05 -21.94 -1.22
N TYR A 184 0.91 -22.14 -1.85
CA TYR A 184 0.07 -21.02 -2.29
C TYR A 184 -1.43 -21.25 -2.17
N ASP A 185 -2.19 -20.15 -2.11
CA ASP A 185 -3.66 -20.17 -2.17
C ASP A 185 -4.14 -20.38 -3.61
N ASP A 186 -4.76 -21.52 -3.91
CA ASP A 186 -5.22 -21.87 -5.26
C ASP A 186 -6.57 -21.23 -5.63
N ALA A 187 -7.26 -20.61 -4.66
CA ALA A 187 -8.49 -19.86 -4.89
C ALA A 187 -8.24 -18.36 -5.17
N ASP A 188 -7.01 -17.87 -5.00
CA ASP A 188 -6.66 -16.46 -5.14
C ASP A 188 -5.78 -16.19 -6.38
N LEU A 189 -6.18 -15.22 -7.21
CA LEU A 189 -5.47 -14.86 -8.44
C LEU A 189 -4.07 -14.33 -8.17
N PHE A 190 -3.88 -13.57 -7.10
CA PHE A 190 -2.56 -13.03 -6.78
C PHE A 190 -1.60 -14.17 -6.41
N SER A 191 -2.03 -15.08 -5.54
CA SER A 191 -1.23 -16.20 -5.05
C SER A 191 -0.89 -17.20 -6.15
N THR A 192 -1.84 -17.52 -7.03
CA THR A 192 -1.62 -18.37 -8.21
C THR A 192 -0.69 -17.74 -9.24
N ASP A 193 -0.86 -16.45 -9.57
CA ASP A 193 0.05 -15.73 -10.47
C ASP A 193 1.46 -15.63 -9.89
N GLN A 194 1.56 -15.43 -8.58
CA GLN A 194 2.82 -15.34 -7.87
C GLN A 194 3.58 -16.66 -7.89
N ASP A 195 2.95 -17.80 -7.58
CA ASP A 195 3.59 -19.12 -7.67
C ASP A 195 4.04 -19.42 -9.10
N ARG A 196 3.17 -19.18 -10.09
CA ARG A 196 3.53 -19.35 -11.52
C ARG A 196 4.77 -18.54 -11.88
N THR A 197 4.83 -17.28 -11.43
CA THR A 197 5.96 -16.38 -11.70
C THR A 197 7.23 -16.82 -10.96
N LEU A 198 7.11 -17.22 -9.69
CA LEU A 198 8.20 -17.80 -8.90
C LEU A 198 8.83 -18.99 -9.64
N ARG A 199 8.00 -19.94 -10.09
CA ARG A 199 8.46 -21.13 -10.82
C ARG A 199 9.17 -20.79 -12.13
N ALA A 200 8.67 -19.80 -12.87
CA ALA A 200 9.33 -19.33 -14.09
C ALA A 200 10.71 -18.70 -13.79
N VAL A 201 10.81 -17.91 -12.72
CA VAL A 201 12.09 -17.31 -12.29
C VAL A 201 13.04 -18.37 -11.73
N PHE A 202 12.55 -19.37 -10.99
CA PHE A 202 13.36 -20.49 -10.53
C PHE A 202 14.00 -21.23 -11.70
N ALA A 203 13.21 -21.60 -12.71
CA ALA A 203 13.72 -22.26 -13.92
C ALA A 203 14.79 -21.42 -14.65
N ALA A 204 14.59 -20.10 -14.73
CA ALA A 204 15.56 -19.19 -15.35
C ALA A 204 16.88 -19.04 -14.57
N ASN A 205 16.87 -19.33 -13.26
CA ASN A 205 18.03 -19.20 -12.36
C ASN A 205 18.61 -20.55 -11.91
N GLY A 206 18.21 -21.65 -12.56
CA GLY A 206 18.72 -22.99 -12.26
C GLY A 206 18.31 -23.51 -10.87
N ILE A 207 17.20 -23.02 -10.33
CA ILE A 207 16.60 -23.49 -9.08
C ILE A 207 15.54 -24.53 -9.43
N GLU A 208 15.63 -25.70 -8.83
CA GLU A 208 14.62 -26.75 -8.94
C GLU A 208 13.49 -26.48 -7.96
N ALA A 209 12.26 -26.41 -8.46
CA ALA A 209 11.06 -26.27 -7.63
C ALA A 209 10.30 -27.60 -7.60
N PHE A 210 10.06 -28.12 -6.41
CA PHE A 210 9.22 -29.30 -6.22
C PHE A 210 7.78 -29.04 -6.71
N THR A 211 6.97 -30.09 -6.79
CA THR A 211 5.53 -29.95 -6.98
C THR A 211 4.97 -29.02 -5.89
N PRO A 212 4.18 -27.99 -6.26
CA PRO A 212 3.65 -27.06 -5.29
C PRO A 212 2.65 -27.77 -4.37
N GLU A 213 2.59 -27.33 -3.12
CA GLU A 213 1.47 -27.59 -2.24
C GLU A 213 0.49 -26.42 -2.29
N THR A 214 -0.80 -26.71 -2.09
CA THR A 214 -1.85 -25.70 -2.13
C THR A 214 -2.77 -25.76 -0.93
N PHE A 215 -3.41 -24.63 -0.67
CA PHE A 215 -4.53 -24.46 0.26
C PHE A 215 -5.62 -23.61 -0.40
N GLN A 216 -6.72 -23.37 0.30
CA GLN A 216 -7.82 -22.51 -0.15
C GLN A 216 -7.95 -21.28 0.74
N THR A 217 -8.40 -20.16 0.17
CA THR A 217 -8.73 -18.94 0.94
C THR A 217 -9.61 -19.26 2.15
N GLY A 218 -9.20 -18.82 3.33
CA GLY A 218 -9.91 -19.08 4.59
C GLY A 218 -9.54 -20.39 5.29
N ASP A 219 -8.67 -21.22 4.71
CA ASP A 219 -8.08 -22.35 5.42
C ASP A 219 -7.27 -21.86 6.64
N THR A 220 -7.30 -22.65 7.71
CA THR A 220 -6.57 -22.35 8.96
C THR A 220 -5.64 -23.47 9.40
N ASP A 221 -5.70 -24.62 8.72
CA ASP A 221 -4.85 -25.79 8.96
C ASP A 221 -4.04 -26.09 7.70
N PHE A 222 -2.72 -25.99 7.84
CA PHE A 222 -1.72 -26.19 6.79
C PHE A 222 -0.79 -27.36 7.12
N LEU A 223 -1.06 -28.12 8.19
CA LEU A 223 -0.15 -29.15 8.70
C LEU A 223 0.12 -30.24 7.67
N SER A 224 -0.87 -30.61 6.87
CA SER A 224 -0.73 -31.68 5.88
C SER A 224 0.25 -31.29 4.77
N GLN A 225 0.12 -30.06 4.25
CA GLN A 225 0.94 -29.45 3.22
C GLN A 225 2.36 -29.28 3.75
N LEU A 226 2.50 -28.66 4.93
CA LEU A 226 3.80 -28.40 5.56
C LEU A 226 4.54 -29.70 5.93
N THR A 227 3.83 -30.76 6.30
CA THR A 227 4.43 -32.09 6.54
C THR A 227 4.99 -32.68 5.25
N ARG A 228 4.26 -32.56 4.13
CA ARG A 228 4.75 -33.01 2.82
C ARG A 228 5.96 -32.18 2.37
N ILE A 229 5.89 -30.85 2.50
CA ILE A 229 7.02 -29.94 2.23
C ILE A 229 8.25 -30.34 3.05
N LYS A 230 8.09 -30.57 4.36
CA LYS A 230 9.20 -30.98 5.23
C LYS A 230 9.83 -32.29 4.76
N ALA A 231 9.05 -33.25 4.30
CA ALA A 231 9.53 -34.53 3.82
C ALA A 231 10.37 -34.43 2.53
N LEU A 232 10.20 -33.36 1.74
CA LEU A 232 11.00 -33.08 0.55
C LEU A 232 12.40 -32.55 0.89
N ASN A 233 12.63 -32.11 2.13
CA ASN A 233 13.87 -31.49 2.58
C ASN A 233 14.37 -30.36 1.65
N PRO A 234 13.55 -29.32 1.37
CA PRO A 234 13.94 -28.20 0.52
C PRO A 234 14.97 -27.32 1.21
N ASP A 235 15.74 -26.55 0.44
CA ASP A 235 16.69 -25.55 0.96
C ASP A 235 15.98 -24.27 1.41
N ALA A 236 14.80 -23.98 0.85
CA ALA A 236 13.93 -22.86 1.22
C ALA A 236 12.47 -23.11 0.84
N ILE A 237 11.54 -22.41 1.51
CA ILE A 237 10.11 -22.47 1.23
C ILE A 237 9.63 -21.09 0.79
N PHE A 238 8.87 -21.04 -0.30
CA PHE A 238 8.22 -19.81 -0.77
C PHE A 238 6.71 -19.89 -0.52
N VAL A 239 6.15 -18.87 0.11
CA VAL A 239 4.73 -18.79 0.43
C VAL A 239 4.08 -17.62 -0.30
N SER A 240 3.03 -17.91 -1.06
CA SER A 240 2.19 -16.91 -1.73
C SER A 240 0.79 -16.97 -1.13
N ALA A 241 0.45 -15.99 -0.31
CA ALA A 241 -0.79 -15.98 0.46
C ALA A 241 -1.27 -14.55 0.73
N LEU A 242 -2.57 -14.40 0.98
CA LEU A 242 -3.12 -13.16 1.50
C LEU A 242 -2.83 -13.04 3.01
N PRO A 243 -2.94 -11.82 3.59
CA PRO A 243 -2.58 -11.59 4.98
C PRO A 243 -3.21 -12.53 6.03
N PRO A 244 -4.49 -12.95 5.92
CA PRO A 244 -5.12 -13.78 6.96
C PRO A 244 -4.44 -15.14 7.21
N GLU A 245 -3.88 -15.78 6.17
CA GLU A 245 -3.31 -17.12 6.28
C GLU A 245 -1.85 -17.14 6.75
N LYS A 246 -1.07 -16.10 6.46
CA LYS A 246 0.39 -16.09 6.70
C LYS A 246 0.79 -16.41 8.15
N PRO A 247 0.14 -15.86 9.20
CA PRO A 247 0.53 -16.18 10.57
C PRO A 247 0.32 -17.67 10.91
N GLY A 248 -0.79 -18.26 10.44
CA GLY A 248 -1.10 -19.67 10.65
C GLY A 248 -0.08 -20.58 9.99
N ILE A 249 0.36 -20.25 8.77
CA ILE A 249 1.41 -20.97 8.04
C ILE A 249 2.74 -20.93 8.81
N LEU A 250 3.19 -19.75 9.24
CA LEU A 250 4.43 -19.58 10.00
C LEU A 250 4.40 -20.37 11.32
N ILE A 251 3.33 -20.23 12.10
CA ILE A 251 3.16 -20.93 13.39
C ILE A 251 3.22 -22.45 13.19
N GLN A 252 2.55 -22.97 12.18
CA GLN A 252 2.49 -24.42 11.94
C GLN A 252 3.82 -24.95 11.39
N ALA A 253 4.50 -24.20 10.53
CA ALA A 253 5.84 -24.55 10.04
C ALA A 253 6.83 -24.63 11.21
N HIS A 254 6.81 -23.64 12.10
CA HIS A 254 7.64 -23.62 13.30
C HIS A 254 7.33 -24.80 14.23
N ARG A 255 6.05 -25.11 14.49
CA ARG A 255 5.64 -26.27 15.30
C ARG A 255 6.11 -27.60 14.72
N LEU A 256 6.15 -27.72 13.40
CA LEU A 256 6.68 -28.90 12.71
C LEU A 256 8.22 -28.94 12.72
N GLY A 257 8.91 -27.92 13.26
CA GLY A 257 10.36 -27.85 13.28
C GLY A 257 10.97 -27.66 11.89
N ILE A 258 10.29 -26.90 11.02
CA ILE A 258 10.86 -26.43 9.76
C ILE A 258 11.80 -25.26 10.11
N THR A 259 13.08 -25.41 9.75
CA THR A 259 14.14 -24.43 10.09
C THR A 259 14.80 -23.80 8.87
N VAL A 260 14.40 -24.21 7.67
CA VAL A 260 14.88 -23.62 6.41
C VAL A 260 14.25 -22.23 6.22
N PRO A 261 14.89 -21.31 5.50
CA PRO A 261 14.33 -19.99 5.24
C PRO A 261 12.93 -20.07 4.62
N ILE A 262 12.00 -19.29 5.16
CA ILE A 262 10.65 -19.11 4.61
C ILE A 262 10.59 -17.71 3.99
N ILE A 263 10.41 -17.65 2.68
CA ILE A 263 10.26 -16.41 1.92
C ILE A 263 8.77 -16.20 1.66
N ILE A 264 8.21 -15.12 2.19
CA ILE A 264 6.78 -14.81 2.12
C ILE A 264 6.58 -13.49 1.41
N SER A 265 5.61 -13.43 0.51
CA SER A 265 5.27 -12.18 -0.16
C SER A 265 4.58 -11.19 0.76
N SER A 266 5.10 -9.95 0.76
CA SER A 266 4.49 -8.79 1.43
C SER A 266 4.06 -9.08 2.87
N LEU A 267 4.89 -9.77 3.65
CA LEU A 267 4.70 -9.95 5.10
C LEU A 267 4.79 -8.58 5.79
N THR A 268 3.80 -8.21 6.60
CA THR A 268 3.77 -6.95 7.36
C THR A 268 3.96 -7.19 8.87
N ASP A 269 4.19 -6.12 9.61
CA ASP A 269 4.39 -6.16 11.06
C ASP A 269 3.20 -6.78 11.81
N LEU A 270 1.97 -6.63 11.30
CA LEU A 270 0.79 -7.27 11.91
C LEU A 270 0.81 -8.80 11.77
N GLU A 271 1.23 -9.32 10.61
CA GLU A 271 1.37 -10.76 10.44
C GLU A 271 2.54 -11.31 11.27
N ILE A 272 3.61 -10.53 11.44
CA ILE A 272 4.76 -10.87 12.29
C ILE A 272 4.33 -10.93 13.75
N GLU A 273 3.62 -9.91 14.25
CA GLU A 273 3.09 -9.89 15.62
C GLU A 273 2.16 -11.08 15.86
N ALA A 274 1.26 -11.37 14.91
CA ALA A 274 0.33 -12.49 15.01
C ALA A 274 1.03 -13.86 15.00
N ALA A 275 2.13 -14.00 14.25
CA ALA A 275 2.95 -15.22 14.21
C ALA A 275 3.88 -15.35 15.43
N GLY A 276 4.22 -14.23 16.07
CA GLY A 276 5.14 -14.18 17.22
C GLY A 276 6.51 -14.79 16.87
N PRO A 277 7.11 -15.60 17.76
CA PRO A 277 8.43 -16.21 17.52
C PRO A 277 8.52 -17.08 16.26
N ALA A 278 7.39 -17.52 15.70
CA ALA A 278 7.36 -18.32 14.49
C ALA A 278 7.69 -17.51 13.22
N ALA A 279 7.62 -16.18 13.28
CA ALA A 279 8.03 -15.31 12.17
C ALA A 279 9.54 -15.12 12.08
N GLU A 280 10.31 -15.44 13.13
CA GLU A 280 11.74 -15.15 13.18
C GLU A 280 12.50 -15.79 12.02
N GLY A 281 13.30 -14.99 11.31
CA GLY A 281 14.04 -15.42 10.13
C GLY A 281 13.23 -15.52 8.84
N ALA A 282 11.91 -15.25 8.86
CA ALA A 282 11.13 -15.12 7.64
C ALA A 282 11.64 -13.94 6.80
N ILE A 283 11.66 -14.10 5.48
CA ILE A 283 12.14 -13.10 4.54
C ILE A 283 10.95 -12.60 3.72
N THR A 284 10.90 -11.29 3.45
CA THR A 284 9.84 -10.67 2.67
C THR A 284 10.40 -9.64 1.70
N PHE A 285 9.60 -9.31 0.68
CA PHE A 285 9.87 -8.21 -0.23
C PHE A 285 8.76 -7.18 -0.06
N ILE A 286 9.13 -5.98 0.37
CA ILE A 286 8.20 -4.87 0.53
C ILE A 286 8.81 -3.59 -0.02
N SER A 287 7.95 -2.60 -0.24
CA SER A 287 8.32 -1.36 -0.90
C SER A 287 8.39 -0.15 0.03
N TRP A 288 8.17 -0.34 1.33
CA TRP A 288 8.03 0.75 2.29
C TRP A 288 8.27 0.28 3.72
N LEU A 289 8.96 1.10 4.51
CA LEU A 289 9.11 0.96 5.96
C LEU A 289 8.80 2.28 6.66
N THR A 290 8.36 2.21 7.92
CA THR A 290 8.18 3.37 8.80
C THR A 290 9.48 4.18 8.98
N THR A 291 10.63 3.54 8.81
CA THR A 291 11.96 4.11 8.99
C THR A 291 12.59 4.64 7.70
N ASP A 292 11.89 4.57 6.57
CA ASP A 292 12.41 5.03 5.28
C ASP A 292 12.64 6.55 5.26
N ASP A 293 13.81 6.98 4.78
CA ASP A 293 14.18 8.39 4.61
C ASP A 293 13.78 8.90 3.20
N THR A 294 12.49 8.77 2.88
CA THR A 294 11.89 9.28 1.65
C THR A 294 11.10 10.57 1.91
N PRO A 295 10.92 11.44 0.89
CA PRO A 295 10.20 12.70 1.07
C PRO A 295 8.81 12.51 1.69
N GLY A 296 8.59 13.16 2.84
CA GLY A 296 7.30 13.14 3.54
C GLY A 296 7.03 11.90 4.40
N ASN A 297 7.88 10.87 4.40
CA ASN A 297 7.59 9.62 5.10
C ASN A 297 7.51 9.78 6.62
N HIS A 298 8.48 10.46 7.23
CA HIS A 298 8.44 10.73 8.67
C HIS A 298 7.19 11.53 9.09
N ALA A 299 6.76 12.48 8.24
CA ALA A 299 5.54 13.24 8.49
C ALA A 299 4.29 12.36 8.35
N PHE A 300 4.23 11.48 7.34
CA PHE A 300 3.17 10.49 7.20
C PHE A 300 3.06 9.58 8.43
N VAL A 301 4.19 9.00 8.87
CA VAL A 301 4.24 8.11 10.05
C VAL A 301 3.77 8.84 11.31
N GLN A 302 4.22 10.08 11.52
CA GLN A 302 3.81 10.90 12.65
C GLN A 302 2.31 11.23 12.58
N ASN A 303 1.83 11.79 11.48
CA ASN A 303 0.44 12.23 11.32
C ASN A 303 -0.54 11.05 11.40
N TYR A 304 -0.18 9.90 10.83
CA TYR A 304 -0.96 8.68 10.94
C TYR A 304 -1.05 8.23 12.40
N SER A 305 0.08 8.17 13.10
CA SER A 305 0.13 7.78 14.52
C SER A 305 -0.68 8.72 15.40
N GLU A 306 -0.61 10.03 15.15
CA GLU A 306 -1.40 11.04 15.86
C GLU A 306 -2.90 10.90 15.58
N MET A 307 -3.30 10.61 14.34
CA MET A 307 -4.71 10.52 13.94
C MET A 307 -5.37 9.22 14.40
N PHE A 308 -4.65 8.09 14.39
CA PHE A 308 -5.24 6.77 14.60
C PHE A 308 -4.75 6.03 15.87
N GLY A 309 -3.70 6.52 16.53
CA GLY A 309 -3.17 5.94 17.77
C GLY A 309 -2.38 4.63 17.59
N GLU A 310 -1.91 4.37 16.37
CA GLU A 310 -1.12 3.19 15.97
C GLU A 310 -0.19 3.59 14.81
N GLU A 311 0.93 2.87 14.62
CA GLU A 311 1.80 3.11 13.47
C GLU A 311 1.17 2.62 12.16
N PRO A 312 1.44 3.28 11.01
CA PRO A 312 0.98 2.79 9.72
C PRO A 312 1.76 1.56 9.27
N ASN A 313 1.10 0.71 8.47
CA ASN A 313 1.76 -0.36 7.74
C ASN A 313 1.82 -0.08 6.23
N GLY A 314 2.44 -1.00 5.48
CA GLY A 314 2.58 -0.88 4.02
C GLY A 314 1.25 -0.69 3.27
N PHE A 315 0.14 -1.27 3.74
CA PHE A 315 -1.18 -1.11 3.11
C PHE A 315 -1.75 0.31 3.28
N ALA A 316 -1.56 0.90 4.47
CA ALA A 316 -1.89 2.30 4.70
C ALA A 316 -1.01 3.23 3.85
N ALA A 317 0.30 2.94 3.78
CA ALA A 317 1.27 3.74 3.02
C ALA A 317 0.96 3.78 1.51
N VAL A 318 0.73 2.64 0.87
CA VAL A 318 0.40 2.62 -0.58
C VAL A 318 -0.96 3.27 -0.87
N SER A 319 -1.92 3.14 0.05
CA SER A 319 -3.23 3.80 -0.07
C SER A 319 -3.07 5.32 0.02
N TYR A 320 -2.31 5.80 1.00
CA TYR A 320 -1.96 7.21 1.15
C TYR A 320 -1.26 7.76 -0.11
N ALA A 321 -0.21 7.09 -0.57
CA ALA A 321 0.55 7.49 -1.75
C ALA A 321 -0.32 7.54 -3.03
N SER A 322 -1.26 6.61 -3.19
CA SER A 322 -2.14 6.57 -4.36
C SER A 322 -3.03 7.81 -4.50
N VAL A 323 -3.44 8.43 -3.37
CA VAL A 323 -4.22 9.67 -3.41
C VAL A 323 -3.35 10.83 -3.89
N TYR A 324 -2.12 10.95 -3.39
CA TYR A 324 -1.19 11.99 -3.81
C TYR A 324 -0.79 11.86 -5.29
N ILE A 325 -0.59 10.63 -5.78
CA ILE A 325 -0.33 10.35 -7.20
C ILE A 325 -1.52 10.79 -8.06
N LEU A 326 -2.75 10.41 -7.69
CA LEU A 326 -3.95 10.82 -8.43
C LEU A 326 -4.15 12.35 -8.37
N ALA A 327 -3.96 12.98 -7.21
CA ALA A 327 -4.09 14.42 -7.04
C ALA A 327 -3.05 15.20 -7.88
N ALA A 328 -1.81 14.68 -7.99
CA ALA A 328 -0.79 15.24 -8.86
C ALA A 328 -1.19 15.14 -10.33
N ALA A 329 -1.68 13.97 -10.78
CA ALA A 329 -2.17 13.80 -12.15
C ALA A 329 -3.33 14.74 -12.48
N ILE A 330 -4.32 14.84 -11.60
CA ILE A 330 -5.45 15.76 -11.73
C ILE A 330 -4.97 17.22 -11.84
N THR A 331 -4.01 17.61 -11.00
CA THR A 331 -3.45 18.97 -11.02
C THR A 331 -2.72 19.25 -12.33
N ASN A 332 -1.95 18.29 -12.84
CA ASN A 332 -1.21 18.40 -14.09
C ASN A 332 -2.10 18.36 -15.34
N ALA A 333 -3.21 17.63 -15.29
CA ALA A 333 -4.17 17.54 -16.39
C ALA A 333 -4.86 18.89 -16.67
N HIS A 334 -4.90 19.79 -15.68
CA HIS A 334 -5.64 21.06 -15.75
C HIS A 334 -7.11 20.86 -16.22
N SER A 335 -7.69 19.71 -15.89
CA SER A 335 -8.98 19.26 -16.39
C SER A 335 -9.62 18.29 -15.40
N THR A 336 -10.95 18.24 -15.42
CA THR A 336 -11.72 17.22 -14.70
C THR A 336 -12.16 16.08 -15.62
N ASP A 337 -11.67 16.06 -16.85
CA ASP A 337 -11.94 15.01 -17.84
C ASP A 337 -11.08 13.77 -17.54
N SER A 338 -11.70 12.58 -17.57
CA SER A 338 -11.00 11.35 -17.21
C SER A 338 -9.87 11.01 -18.20
N THR A 339 -10.04 11.32 -19.49
CA THR A 339 -9.02 11.13 -20.53
C THR A 339 -7.79 12.00 -20.27
N ALA A 340 -8.00 13.26 -19.90
CA ALA A 340 -6.90 14.16 -19.54
C ALA A 340 -6.16 13.71 -18.27
N ILE A 341 -6.89 13.17 -17.28
CA ILE A 341 -6.30 12.62 -16.05
C ILE A 341 -5.51 11.34 -16.35
N ARG A 342 -6.04 10.47 -17.23
CA ARG A 342 -5.35 9.26 -17.72
C ARG A 342 -4.00 9.63 -18.35
N ASP A 343 -3.99 10.60 -19.26
CA ASP A 343 -2.76 11.04 -19.93
C ASP A 343 -1.76 11.61 -18.92
N ALA A 344 -2.25 12.42 -17.97
CA ALA A 344 -1.41 12.96 -16.90
C ALA A 344 -0.84 11.89 -15.96
N LEU A 345 -1.59 10.82 -15.68
CA LEU A 345 -1.07 9.65 -14.96
C LEU A 345 0.01 8.95 -15.76
N ALA A 346 -0.23 8.69 -17.05
CA ALA A 346 0.72 8.04 -17.94
C ALA A 346 2.05 8.83 -18.09
N ASP A 347 2.03 10.14 -17.82
CA ASP A 347 3.19 11.04 -17.85
C ASP A 347 3.93 11.18 -16.51
N ILE A 348 3.47 10.56 -15.42
CA ILE A 348 4.16 10.63 -14.12
C ILE A 348 5.53 9.95 -14.22
N ARG A 349 6.60 10.73 -14.02
CA ARG A 349 8.00 10.29 -13.99
C ARG A 349 8.70 10.89 -12.77
N ASP A 350 9.50 10.08 -12.09
CA ASP A 350 10.36 10.47 -10.96
C ASP A 350 9.67 11.35 -9.90
N PHE A 351 8.38 11.08 -9.68
CA PHE A 351 7.54 11.81 -8.74
C PHE A 351 7.91 11.42 -7.31
N ASP A 352 8.11 12.41 -6.44
CA ASP A 352 8.43 12.16 -5.04
C ASP A 352 7.21 11.67 -4.28
N THR A 353 7.34 10.49 -3.67
CA THR A 353 6.32 9.90 -2.80
C THR A 353 6.98 9.37 -1.53
N ILE A 354 6.16 9.02 -0.54
CA ILE A 354 6.63 8.29 0.65
C ILE A 354 7.22 6.91 0.31
N LEU A 355 6.95 6.39 -0.89
CA LEU A 355 7.50 5.14 -1.40
C LEU A 355 8.84 5.35 -2.15
N GLY A 356 9.35 6.58 -2.18
CA GLY A 356 10.50 6.99 -2.97
C GLY A 356 10.10 7.58 -4.32
N LYS A 357 11.05 7.58 -5.27
CA LYS A 357 10.81 8.05 -6.64
C LYS A 357 9.87 7.08 -7.36
N PHE A 358 8.74 7.60 -7.80
CA PHE A 358 7.68 6.83 -8.43
C PHE A 358 7.50 7.25 -9.90
N SER A 359 7.33 6.26 -10.78
CA SER A 359 6.94 6.45 -12.18
C SER A 359 5.87 5.43 -12.56
N PHE A 360 5.08 5.71 -13.60
CA PHE A 360 4.38 4.66 -14.33
C PHE A 360 5.20 4.20 -15.54
N ASN A 361 5.24 2.90 -15.79
CA ASN A 361 5.74 2.37 -17.06
C ASN A 361 4.70 2.58 -18.17
N ALA A 362 5.05 2.18 -19.41
CA ALA A 362 4.17 2.35 -20.56
C ALA A 362 2.85 1.57 -20.49
N ASN A 363 2.75 0.57 -19.61
CA ASN A 363 1.53 -0.20 -19.40
C ASN A 363 0.68 0.39 -18.25
N GLY A 364 1.17 1.35 -17.48
CA GLY A 364 0.47 1.84 -16.29
C GLY A 364 0.78 1.04 -15.01
N ASP A 365 1.86 0.25 -15.00
CA ASP A 365 2.40 -0.33 -13.75
C ASP A 365 3.31 0.67 -13.05
N GLY A 366 3.19 0.79 -11.73
CA GLY A 366 4.11 1.60 -10.95
C GLY A 366 5.53 1.01 -10.91
N VAL A 367 6.51 1.91 -10.91
CA VAL A 367 7.94 1.60 -10.86
C VAL A 367 8.54 2.42 -9.73
N TYR A 368 9.04 1.72 -8.72
CA TYR A 368 9.65 2.24 -7.50
C TYR A 368 10.41 1.11 -6.80
N ASP A 369 11.32 1.47 -5.91
CA ASP A 369 12.26 0.52 -5.32
C ASP A 369 11.57 -0.50 -4.39
N GLN A 370 12.05 -1.73 -4.45
CA GLN A 370 11.65 -2.83 -3.56
C GLN A 370 12.83 -3.21 -2.68
N LYS A 371 12.54 -3.62 -1.44
CA LYS A 371 13.54 -4.00 -0.43
C LYS A 371 13.31 -5.44 -0.02
N ALA A 372 14.40 -6.21 0.05
CA ALA A 372 14.42 -7.51 0.70
C ALA A 372 14.65 -7.29 2.20
N LEU A 373 13.77 -7.83 3.03
CA LEU A 373 13.80 -7.70 4.48
C LEU A 373 13.74 -9.08 5.13
N ILE A 374 14.23 -9.15 6.37
CA ILE A 374 14.18 -10.32 7.22
C ILE A 374 13.60 -9.94 8.58
N VAL A 375 12.80 -10.83 9.15
CA VAL A 375 12.32 -10.70 10.52
C VAL A 375 13.47 -11.02 11.47
N LYS A 376 13.86 -10.04 12.27
CA LYS A 376 14.87 -10.16 13.33
C LYS A 376 14.36 -9.47 14.59
N ASP A 377 14.40 -10.18 15.71
CA ASP A 377 13.90 -9.69 17.00
C ASP A 377 12.42 -9.23 16.90
N GLY A 378 11.63 -9.93 16.08
CA GLY A 378 10.21 -9.64 15.89
C GLY A 378 9.88 -8.39 15.05
N VAL A 379 10.87 -7.78 14.38
CA VAL A 379 10.65 -6.62 13.49
C VAL A 379 11.33 -6.83 12.13
N LEU A 380 10.86 -6.13 11.10
CA LEU A 380 11.47 -6.15 9.78
C LEU A 380 12.78 -5.35 9.75
N GLN A 381 13.85 -5.97 9.27
CA GLN A 381 15.16 -5.37 9.09
C GLN A 381 15.71 -5.65 7.68
N PRO A 382 16.62 -4.82 7.14
CA PRO A 382 17.26 -5.10 5.86
C PRO A 382 17.86 -6.51 5.77
N PHE A 383 17.61 -7.20 4.65
CA PHE A 383 18.22 -8.49 4.37
C PHE A 383 19.65 -8.30 3.83
N GLU A 384 20.61 -8.22 4.74
CA GLU A 384 22.05 -8.05 4.48
C GLU A 384 22.82 -9.34 4.22
#